data_AF-A0A969M5P9-F1
#
_entry.id   AF-A0A969M5P9-F1
#
_cell.length_a   1.000
_cell.length_b   1.000
_cell.length_c   1.000
_cell.angle_alpha   90.00
_cell.angle_beta   90.00
_cell.angle_gamma   90.00
#
_symmetry.space_group_name_H-M   'P 1'
#
loop_
_entity.id
_entity.type
_entity.pdbx_description
1 polymer ?
#
loop_
_entity_poly.entity_id
_entity_poly.type
_entity_poly.pdbx_seq_one_letter_code
_entity_poly.pdbx_strand_id
1 'polypeptide(L)'
;MPPVTASSDPPGSAPATASPSYRLAALDRDFLLGDSMRGARFLLEYSKVEETLRRLNIRSTIVAFGSARVRPDGPGRQAVWYATRAL
;
A
#
# COMPACT_ATOMS: atom_id res chain seq x y z
N MET A 1 6.91 42.23 14.84
CA MET A 1 7.83 41.26 14.21
C MET A 1 8.48 41.97 13.03
N PRO A 2 9.82 42.14 12.99
CA PRO A 2 10.46 42.81 11.86
C PRO A 2 10.41 41.93 10.60
N PRO A 3 10.46 42.52 9.38
CA PRO A 3 10.47 41.75 8.13
C PRO A 3 11.80 41.00 7.98
N VAL A 4 11.72 39.71 7.64
CA VAL A 4 12.90 38.91 7.29
C VAL A 4 13.39 39.35 5.91
N THR A 5 14.55 40.00 5.86
CA THR A 5 15.25 40.28 4.59
C THR A 5 15.80 38.97 4.03
N ALA A 6 15.49 38.66 2.78
CA ALA A 6 16.04 37.49 2.09
C ALA A 6 17.57 37.59 2.05
N SER A 7 18.25 36.58 2.59
CA SER A 7 19.71 36.44 2.45
C SER A 7 20.05 36.02 1.03
N SER A 8 20.88 36.80 0.34
CA SER A 8 21.45 36.46 -0.95
C SER A 8 22.51 35.36 -0.79
N ASP A 9 22.25 34.18 -1.33
CA ASP A 9 23.23 33.09 -1.38
C ASP A 9 24.46 33.48 -2.22
N PRO A 10 25.69 33.11 -1.82
CA PRO A 10 26.91 33.39 -2.59
C PRO A 10 26.93 32.62 -3.93
N PRO A 11 27.54 33.18 -5.00
CA PRO A 11 27.62 32.54 -6.30
C PRO A 11 28.49 31.28 -6.21
N GLY A 12 27.85 30.11 -6.09
CA GLY A 12 28.51 28.82 -5.93
C GLY A 12 27.77 27.81 -5.04
N SER A 13 26.72 28.21 -4.31
CA SER A 13 25.85 27.22 -3.64
C SER A 13 24.92 26.60 -4.68
N ALA A 14 24.97 25.28 -4.84
CA ALA A 14 23.84 24.56 -5.43
C ALA A 14 22.60 24.92 -4.59
N PRO A 15 21.44 25.21 -5.22
CA PRO A 15 20.28 25.66 -4.48
C PRO A 15 19.94 24.62 -3.41
N ALA A 16 19.78 25.06 -2.15
CA ALA A 16 19.55 24.18 -0.99
C ALA A 16 18.39 23.18 -1.19
N THR A 17 17.48 23.52 -2.11
CA THR A 17 16.35 22.69 -2.59
C THR A 17 16.75 21.41 -3.32
N ALA A 18 18.02 21.20 -3.65
CA ALA A 18 18.49 19.96 -4.27
C ALA A 18 18.65 18.79 -3.27
N SER A 19 18.61 19.07 -1.95
CA SER A 19 18.72 18.03 -0.93
C SER A 19 17.45 17.16 -0.86
N PRO A 20 17.57 15.81 -0.73
CA PRO A 20 16.43 14.91 -0.59
C PRO A 20 15.48 15.27 0.56
N SER A 21 15.98 15.88 1.63
CA SER A 21 15.18 16.26 2.80
C SER A 21 14.08 17.30 2.48
N TYR A 22 14.15 17.99 1.33
CA TYR A 22 13.13 18.93 0.88
C TYR A 22 12.05 18.28 0.00
N ARG A 23 12.16 16.98 -0.31
CA ARG A 23 11.12 16.25 -1.02
C ARG A 23 9.91 16.06 -0.11
N LEU A 24 8.72 16.19 -0.67
CA LEU A 24 7.50 15.85 0.06
C LEU A 24 7.51 14.35 0.37
N ALA A 25 7.39 13.99 1.65
CA ALA A 25 7.43 12.60 2.09
C ALA A 25 6.41 11.69 1.38
N ALA A 26 5.24 12.23 1.02
CA ALA A 26 4.20 11.51 0.27
C ALA A 26 4.60 11.18 -1.18
N LEU A 27 5.57 11.88 -1.74
CA LEU A 27 6.11 11.68 -3.09
C LEU A 27 7.53 11.10 -3.07
N ASP A 28 8.16 10.99 -1.90
CA ASP A 28 9.50 10.42 -1.73
C ASP A 28 9.42 8.90 -1.63
N ARG A 29 9.62 8.25 -2.78
CA ARG A 29 9.55 6.79 -2.90
C ARG A 29 10.70 6.10 -2.15
N ASP A 30 11.88 6.71 -2.08
CA ASP A 30 13.03 6.11 -1.38
C ASP A 30 12.76 6.05 0.13
N PHE A 31 12.16 7.10 0.68
CA PHE A 31 11.67 7.12 2.06
C PHE A 31 10.52 6.12 2.30
N LEU A 32 9.46 6.17 1.48
CA LEU A 32 8.27 5.33 1.67
C LEU A 32 8.53 3.83 1.56
N LEU A 33 9.46 3.43 0.67
CA LEU A 33 9.81 2.02 0.49
C LEU A 33 10.86 1.52 1.49
N GLY A 34 11.47 2.42 2.27
CA GLY A 34 12.39 2.08 3.34
C GLY A 34 11.78 1.19 4.43
N ASP A 35 12.64 0.58 5.23
CA ASP A 35 12.23 -0.34 6.31
C ASP A 35 11.49 0.36 7.44
N SER A 36 11.87 1.60 7.78
CA SER A 36 11.19 2.43 8.79
C SER A 36 9.73 2.70 8.42
N MET A 37 9.41 2.74 7.13
CA MET A 37 8.06 3.01 6.62
C MET A 37 7.22 1.76 6.39
N ARG A 38 7.73 0.57 6.75
CA ARG A 38 6.98 -0.70 6.61
C ARG A 38 5.63 -0.69 7.33
N GLY A 39 5.58 -0.14 8.55
CA GLY A 39 4.33 -0.05 9.33
C GLY A 39 3.27 0.82 8.65
N ALA A 40 3.69 1.97 8.12
CA ALA A 40 2.80 2.86 7.36
C ALA A 40 2.28 2.18 6.08
N ARG A 41 3.14 1.42 5.38
CA ARG A 41 2.72 0.63 4.20
C ARG A 41 1.71 -0.45 4.55
N PHE A 42 1.87 -1.18 5.67
CA PHE A 42 0.86 -2.14 6.11
C PHE A 42 -0.48 -1.48 6.44
N LEU A 43 -0.47 -0.32 7.09
CA LEU A 43 -1.70 0.43 7.34
C LEU A 43 -2.37 0.87 6.03
N LEU A 44 -1.60 1.30 5.03
CA LEU A 44 -2.12 1.66 3.71
C LEU A 44 -2.74 0.46 2.97
N GLU A 45 -2.10 -0.71 3.00
CA GLU A 45 -2.65 -1.92 2.40
C GLU A 45 -3.97 -2.34 3.07
N TYR A 46 -4.04 -2.24 4.39
CA TYR A 46 -5.28 -2.48 5.13
C TYR A 46 -6.36 -1.44 4.79
N SER A 47 -6.04 -0.15 4.86
CA SER A 47 -7.00 0.94 4.67
C SER A 47 -7.62 0.91 3.27
N LYS A 48 -6.83 0.59 2.25
CA LYS A 48 -7.31 0.46 0.86
C LYS A 48 -8.42 -0.59 0.72
N VAL A 49 -8.23 -1.76 1.33
CA VAL A 49 -9.24 -2.83 1.32
C VAL A 49 -10.46 -2.41 2.12
N GLU A 50 -10.24 -1.92 3.33
CA GLU A 50 -11.29 -1.56 4.28
C GLU A 50 -12.20 -0.43 3.73
N GLU A 51 -11.64 0.60 3.09
CA GLU A 51 -12.44 1.63 2.41
C GLU A 51 -13.29 1.06 1.27
N THR A 52 -12.78 0.05 0.56
CA THR A 52 -13.51 -0.58 -0.53
C THR A 52 -14.70 -1.39 0.00
N LEU A 53 -14.49 -2.16 1.07
CA LEU A 53 -15.57 -2.91 1.74
C LEU A 53 -16.67 -1.97 2.25
N ARG A 54 -16.29 -0.84 2.87
CA ARG A 54 -17.24 0.18 3.31
C ARG A 54 -18.04 0.79 2.15
N ARG A 55 -17.37 1.19 1.06
CA ARG A 55 -18.05 1.74 -0.14
C ARG A 55 -19.07 0.77 -0.73
N LEU A 56 -18.78 -0.52 -0.68
CA LEU A 56 -19.67 -1.59 -1.18
C LEU A 56 -20.75 -2.01 -0.17
N ASN A 57 -20.82 -1.38 1.00
CA ASN A 57 -21.76 -1.71 2.08
C ASN A 57 -21.70 -3.19 2.51
N ILE A 58 -20.51 -3.79 2.53
CA ILE A 58 -20.32 -5.15 3.05
C ILE A 58 -20.50 -5.13 4.58
N ARG A 59 -21.62 -5.70 5.05
CA ARG A 59 -21.98 -5.73 6.48
C ARG A 59 -21.31 -6.84 7.28
N SER A 60 -20.91 -7.92 6.60
CA SER A 60 -20.34 -9.11 7.23
C SER A 60 -19.41 -9.81 6.27
N THR A 61 -18.28 -10.27 6.78
CA THR A 61 -17.25 -10.97 6.01
C THR A 61 -17.00 -12.32 6.67
N ILE A 62 -17.08 -13.40 5.88
CA ILE A 62 -16.70 -14.74 6.34
C ILE A 62 -15.31 -15.03 5.77
N VAL A 63 -14.37 -15.37 6.64
CA VAL A 63 -13.03 -15.80 6.25
C VAL A 63 -13.01 -17.32 6.14
N ALA A 64 -12.72 -17.83 4.95
CA ALA A 64 -12.56 -19.26 4.71
C ALA A 64 -11.12 -19.55 4.27
N PHE A 65 -10.55 -20.63 4.79
CA PHE A 65 -9.20 -21.10 4.42
C PHE A 65 -9.29 -22.42 3.66
N GLY A 66 -8.36 -22.62 2.72
CA GLY A 66 -8.26 -23.83 1.93
C GLY A 66 -6.89 -23.93 1.27
N SER A 67 -6.54 -25.12 0.79
CA SER A 67 -5.28 -25.32 0.06
C SER A 67 -5.34 -24.62 -1.30
N ALA A 68 -4.36 -23.76 -1.60
CA ALA A 68 -4.17 -23.16 -2.92
C ALA A 68 -3.83 -24.19 -4.02
N ARG A 69 -3.59 -25.45 -3.65
CA ARG A 69 -3.23 -26.54 -4.56
C ARG A 69 -4.40 -27.46 -4.94
N VAL A 70 -5.62 -27.17 -4.48
CA VAL A 70 -6.81 -27.95 -4.90
C VAL A 70 -7.10 -27.66 -6.36
N ARG A 71 -7.17 -28.69 -7.20
CA ARG A 71 -7.44 -28.56 -8.64
C ARG A 71 -8.71 -29.33 -9.04
N PRO A 72 -9.41 -28.92 -10.12
CA PRO A 72 -10.58 -29.64 -10.63
C PRO A 72 -10.31 -31.10 -11.00
N ASP A 73 -9.12 -31.40 -11.50
CA ASP A 73 -8.60 -32.73 -11.86
C ASP A 73 -7.78 -33.36 -10.73
N GLY A 74 -7.82 -32.78 -9.52
CA GLY A 74 -7.06 -33.23 -8.38
C GLY A 74 -7.59 -34.55 -7.80
N PRO A 75 -6.73 -35.31 -7.09
CA PRO A 75 -7.11 -36.62 -6.57
C PRO A 75 -8.16 -36.54 -5.45
N GLY A 76 -8.93 -37.63 -5.31
CA GLY A 76 -9.89 -37.81 -4.21
C GLY A 76 -11.01 -36.76 -4.23
N ARG A 77 -11.27 -36.12 -3.07
CA ARG A 77 -12.39 -35.17 -2.91
C ARG A 77 -12.13 -33.79 -3.52
N GLN A 78 -10.97 -33.53 -4.13
CA GLN A 78 -10.69 -32.22 -4.74
C GLN A 78 -11.64 -31.93 -5.91
N ALA A 79 -11.85 -32.92 -6.79
CA ALA A 79 -12.76 -32.82 -7.92
C ALA A 79 -14.23 -32.64 -7.52
N VAL A 80 -14.63 -33.15 -6.35
CA VAL A 80 -16.03 -33.13 -5.87
C VAL A 80 -16.55 -31.69 -5.73
N TRP A 81 -15.73 -30.77 -5.22
CA TRP A 81 -16.13 -29.37 -5.02
C TRP A 81 -16.39 -28.63 -6.34
N TYR A 82 -15.74 -29.03 -7.43
CA TYR A 82 -15.92 -28.45 -8.76
C TYR A 82 -17.06 -29.10 -9.54
N ALA A 83 -17.26 -30.41 -9.40
CA ALA A 83 -18.33 -31.15 -10.09
C ALA A 83 -19.74 -30.73 -9.63
N THR A 84 -19.87 -30.18 -8.43
CA THR A 84 -21.17 -29.84 -7.82
C THR A 84 -21.84 -28.61 -8.46
N ARG A 85 -21.18 -27.87 -9.37
CA ARG A 85 -21.69 -26.62 -9.95
C ARG A 85 -21.89 -26.61 -11.47
N ALA A 86 -21.90 -27.78 -12.13
CA ALA A 86 -22.32 -27.88 -13.52
C ALA A 86 -23.85 -28.00 -13.61
N LEU A 87 -24.55 -26.86 -13.53
CA LEU A 87 -25.92 -26.69 -14.01
C LEU A 87 -25.91 -25.62 -15.11
#